data_AF-A0A8S9YHT6-F1
#
_entry.id   AF-A0A8S9YHT6-F1
#
_cell.length_a   1.000
_cell.length_b   1.000
_cell.length_c   1.000
_cell.angle_alpha   90.00
_cell.angle_beta   90.00
_cell.angle_gamma   90.00
#
_symmetry.space_group_name_H-M   'P 1'
#
loop_
_entity.id
_entity.type
_entity.pdbx_description
1 polymer ?
#
loop_
_entity_poly.entity_id
_entity_poly.type
_entity_poly.pdbx_seq_one_letter_code
_entity_poly.pdbx_strand_id
1 'polypeptide(L)'
;MYPQTHRQSQGELYSHAKYGVEDYPANLDCLYEIHASEDREIIIEIVELDIEESNRCMFDFVSISDYNSDTPYYFCGDKPPSFPTVISSSVAVVTFTSDAGHGGRGFKLVYRTQQKPLNDSYECGLAPSLPKRRRKRLIGGSPVTLGQWPWIVSLWEKNIFQCGATLLNSNWLLTAAHCIPK
;
A
#
# COMPACT_ATOMS: atom_id res chain seq x y z
N MET A 1 -19.75 -15.63 -4.57
CA MET A 1 -18.61 -14.95 -5.18
C MET A 1 -17.53 -15.97 -5.53
N TYR A 2 -16.90 -15.87 -6.70
CA TYR A 2 -15.71 -16.65 -7.07
C TYR A 2 -14.52 -15.70 -7.21
N PRO A 3 -13.33 -16.06 -6.70
CA PRO A 3 -12.16 -15.21 -6.80
C PRO A 3 -11.69 -15.08 -8.25
N GLN A 4 -11.33 -13.86 -8.63
CA GLN A 4 -10.57 -13.60 -9.85
C GLN A 4 -9.08 -13.71 -9.54
N THR A 5 -8.43 -14.73 -10.07
CA THR A 5 -7.03 -15.03 -9.76
C THR A 5 -6.07 -14.38 -10.78
N HIS A 6 -5.07 -13.66 -10.26
CA HIS A 6 -4.02 -12.99 -11.00
C HIS A 6 -2.65 -13.57 -10.64
N ARG A 7 -1.84 -13.92 -11.64
CA ARG A 7 -0.51 -14.56 -11.46
C ARG A 7 0.64 -13.81 -12.13
N GLN A 8 0.34 -12.68 -12.77
CA GLN A 8 1.34 -11.85 -13.42
C GLN A 8 2.18 -11.13 -12.36
N SER A 9 3.47 -10.86 -12.66
CA SER A 9 4.34 -10.13 -11.74
C SER A 9 3.97 -8.65 -11.56
N GLN A 10 3.07 -8.14 -12.40
CA GLN A 10 2.49 -6.81 -12.30
C GLN A 10 1.15 -6.80 -13.04
N GLY A 11 0.27 -5.87 -12.68
CA GLY A 11 -1.01 -5.70 -13.34
C GLY A 11 -1.82 -4.57 -12.74
N GLU A 12 -3.06 -4.44 -13.22
CA GLU A 12 -4.02 -3.43 -12.78
C GLU A 12 -5.33 -4.14 -12.44
N LEU A 13 -6.01 -3.68 -11.39
CA LEU A 13 -7.36 -4.11 -11.04
C LEU A 13 -8.28 -2.89 -11.00
N TYR A 14 -9.54 -3.14 -11.35
CA TYR A 14 -10.58 -2.14 -11.46
C TYR A 14 -11.77 -2.59 -10.61
N SER A 15 -12.48 -1.63 -10.02
CA SER A 15 -13.67 -1.91 -9.19
C SER A 15 -14.73 -2.74 -9.91
N HIS A 16 -14.98 -2.48 -11.19
CA HIS A 16 -16.03 -3.12 -11.96
C HIS A 16 -15.76 -3.06 -13.48
N ALA A 17 -16.49 -3.86 -14.25
CA ALA A 17 -16.25 -4.05 -15.69
C ALA A 17 -16.50 -2.80 -16.58
N LYS A 18 -17.30 -1.84 -16.10
CA LYS A 18 -17.61 -0.58 -16.79
C LYS A 18 -16.85 0.63 -16.23
N TYR A 19 -15.78 0.39 -15.48
CA TYR A 19 -14.97 1.46 -14.90
C TYR A 19 -14.56 2.50 -15.95
N GLY A 20 -14.71 3.78 -15.61
CA GLY A 20 -14.44 4.92 -16.49
C GLY A 20 -15.57 5.26 -17.46
N VAL A 21 -16.69 4.52 -17.43
CA VAL A 21 -17.89 4.79 -18.24
C VAL A 21 -19.11 5.06 -17.36
N GLU A 22 -19.34 4.23 -16.35
CA GLU A 22 -20.44 4.33 -15.38
C GLU A 22 -19.88 4.22 -13.95
N ASP A 23 -20.69 4.63 -12.98
CA ASP A 23 -20.41 4.38 -11.56
C ASP A 23 -20.59 2.90 -11.22
N TYR A 24 -19.92 2.42 -10.17
CA TYR A 24 -20.01 1.00 -9.81
C TYR A 24 -21.44 0.61 -9.36
N PRO A 25 -21.93 -0.59 -9.72
CA PRO A 25 -23.20 -1.09 -9.24
C PRO A 25 -23.32 -1.24 -7.71
N ALA A 26 -24.55 -1.15 -7.21
CA ALA A 26 -24.90 -1.51 -5.85
C ALA A 26 -24.79 -3.04 -5.61
N ASN A 27 -24.59 -3.44 -4.36
CA ASN A 27 -24.52 -4.84 -3.89
C ASN A 27 -23.43 -5.68 -4.57
N LEU A 28 -22.29 -5.07 -4.88
CA LEU A 28 -21.13 -5.82 -5.36
C LEU A 28 -20.49 -6.58 -4.22
N ASP A 29 -19.99 -7.76 -4.57
CA ASP A 29 -19.17 -8.59 -3.71
C ASP A 29 -18.12 -9.21 -4.64
N CYS A 30 -16.99 -8.50 -4.79
CA CYS A 30 -15.89 -8.86 -5.71
C CYS A 30 -14.63 -9.23 -4.94
N LEU A 31 -13.98 -10.32 -5.34
CA LEU A 31 -12.78 -10.86 -4.71
C LEU A 31 -11.71 -11.11 -5.76
N TYR A 32 -10.54 -10.55 -5.52
CA TYR A 32 -9.36 -10.70 -6.35
C TYR A 32 -8.24 -11.33 -5.53
N GLU A 33 -7.54 -12.29 -6.13
CA GLU A 33 -6.36 -12.91 -5.53
C GLU A 33 -5.14 -12.63 -6.41
N ILE A 34 -4.12 -12.00 -5.84
CA ILE A 34 -2.84 -11.76 -6.51
C ILE A 34 -1.83 -12.76 -5.97
N HIS A 35 -1.33 -13.63 -6.83
CA HIS A 35 -0.37 -14.69 -6.48
C HIS A 35 1.03 -14.33 -6.97
N ALA A 36 2.00 -14.46 -6.07
CA ALA A 36 3.43 -14.29 -6.30
C ALA A 36 4.20 -15.57 -5.91
N SER A 37 5.46 -15.65 -6.32
CA SER A 37 6.39 -16.67 -5.81
C SER A 37 6.69 -16.44 -4.32
N GLU A 38 7.02 -17.49 -3.57
CA GLU A 38 7.25 -17.41 -2.12
C GLU A 38 8.39 -16.45 -1.71
N ASP A 39 9.38 -16.30 -2.59
CA ASP A 39 10.52 -15.38 -2.45
C ASP A 39 10.15 -13.92 -2.80
N ARG A 40 8.87 -13.62 -3.00
CA ARG A 40 8.38 -12.29 -3.38
C ARG A 40 7.35 -11.75 -2.41
N GLU A 41 7.31 -10.43 -2.33
CA GLU A 41 6.25 -9.64 -1.70
C GLU A 41 5.41 -8.95 -2.78
N ILE A 42 4.17 -8.60 -2.42
CA ILE A 42 3.21 -7.97 -3.32
C ILE A 42 3.00 -6.53 -2.87
N ILE A 43 3.20 -5.59 -3.77
CA ILE A 43 3.06 -4.15 -3.52
C ILE A 43 1.86 -3.66 -4.33
N ILE A 44 0.89 -3.08 -3.64
CA ILE A 44 -0.40 -2.63 -4.20
C ILE A 44 -0.53 -1.13 -3.97
N GLU A 45 -0.80 -0.40 -5.03
CA GLU A 45 -1.00 1.05 -5.03
C GLU A 45 -2.38 1.36 -5.60
N ILE A 46 -3.25 1.92 -4.78
CA ILE A 46 -4.52 2.49 -5.26
C ILE A 46 -4.16 3.82 -5.91
N VAL A 47 -4.34 3.92 -7.22
CA VAL A 47 -3.98 5.11 -8.01
C VAL A 47 -5.16 6.05 -8.20
N GLU A 48 -6.38 5.50 -8.23
CA GLU A 48 -7.63 6.26 -8.26
C GLU A 48 -8.60 5.64 -7.27
N LEU A 49 -9.31 6.47 -6.52
CA LEU A 49 -10.29 6.07 -5.52
C LEU A 49 -11.45 7.07 -5.54
N ASP A 50 -12.66 6.55 -5.64
CA ASP A 50 -13.92 7.29 -5.59
C ASP A 50 -15.03 6.30 -5.18
N ILE A 51 -15.00 5.93 -3.90
CA ILE A 51 -15.94 5.01 -3.25
C ILE A 51 -16.72 5.79 -2.20
N GLU A 52 -17.99 5.44 -1.95
CA GLU A 52 -18.83 6.11 -0.96
C GLU A 52 -18.11 6.31 0.38
N GLU A 53 -18.00 7.57 0.82
CA GLU A 53 -17.32 7.91 2.07
C GLU A 53 -18.23 7.63 3.27
N SER A 54 -17.74 6.82 4.21
CA SER A 54 -18.44 6.53 5.46
C SER A 54 -17.46 6.35 6.62
N ASN A 55 -17.96 6.46 7.86
CA ASN A 55 -17.12 6.31 9.04
C ASN A 55 -16.50 4.90 9.06
N ARG A 56 -15.17 4.82 8.96
CA ARG A 56 -14.40 3.56 8.85
C ARG A 56 -14.82 2.68 7.67
N CYS A 57 -15.36 3.27 6.59
CA CYS A 57 -15.77 2.54 5.39
C CYS A 57 -16.79 1.42 5.66
N MET A 58 -17.82 1.75 6.46
CA MET A 58 -18.84 0.79 6.92
C MET A 58 -19.93 0.49 5.87
N PHE A 59 -20.05 1.30 4.82
CA PHE A 59 -20.98 1.07 3.70
C PHE A 59 -20.22 0.41 2.56
N ASP A 60 -19.58 1.21 1.70
CA ASP A 60 -18.73 0.72 0.62
C ASP A 60 -17.24 0.72 1.01
N PHE A 61 -16.50 -0.28 0.55
CA PHE A 61 -15.06 -0.34 0.78
C PHE A 61 -14.35 -1.20 -0.25
N VAL A 62 -13.09 -0.85 -0.53
CA VAL A 62 -12.09 -1.80 -1.00
C VAL A 62 -11.17 -2.13 0.17
N SER A 63 -10.94 -3.43 0.40
CA SER A 63 -10.00 -3.89 1.41
C SER A 63 -8.83 -4.66 0.80
N ILE A 64 -7.66 -4.55 1.44
CA ILE A 64 -6.44 -5.24 1.05
C ILE A 64 -5.91 -5.98 2.27
N SER A 65 -5.65 -7.27 2.13
CA SER A 65 -5.06 -8.11 3.17
C SER A 65 -4.21 -9.24 2.57
N ASP A 66 -3.54 -10.01 3.43
CA ASP A 66 -3.18 -11.38 3.09
C ASP A 66 -4.28 -12.35 3.55
N TYR A 67 -4.11 -13.65 3.33
CA TYR A 67 -5.05 -14.69 3.76
C TYR A 67 -5.12 -14.94 5.27
N ASN A 68 -4.08 -14.58 6.01
CA ASN A 68 -3.91 -14.90 7.42
C ASN A 68 -4.10 -13.67 8.33
N SER A 69 -4.41 -12.51 7.76
CA SER A 69 -4.49 -11.25 8.47
C SER A 69 -5.90 -11.04 9.00
N ASP A 70 -6.01 -10.99 10.32
CA ASP A 70 -7.24 -10.62 11.03
C ASP A 70 -7.56 -9.12 10.92
N THR A 71 -6.66 -8.33 10.31
CA THR A 71 -6.79 -6.87 10.21
C THR A 71 -6.55 -6.37 8.78
N PRO A 72 -7.54 -6.46 7.88
CA PRO A 72 -7.47 -5.87 6.55
C PRO A 72 -7.33 -4.34 6.59
N TYR A 73 -6.67 -3.77 5.59
CA TYR A 73 -6.68 -2.33 5.35
C TYR A 73 -7.94 -1.97 4.57
N TYR A 74 -8.74 -1.02 5.05
CA TYR A 74 -9.98 -0.58 4.40
C TYR A 74 -9.83 0.81 3.81
N PHE A 75 -10.35 1.01 2.60
CA PHE A 75 -10.29 2.26 1.87
C PHE A 75 -11.65 2.62 1.27
N CYS A 76 -12.02 3.89 1.40
CA CYS A 76 -13.21 4.52 0.83
C CYS A 76 -12.97 6.04 0.72
N GLY A 77 -13.92 6.78 0.15
CA GLY A 77 -13.78 8.21 -0.15
C GLY A 77 -13.09 8.48 -1.49
N ASP A 78 -12.58 9.70 -1.65
CA ASP A 78 -12.04 10.22 -2.92
C ASP A 78 -10.51 10.42 -2.91
N LYS A 79 -9.85 10.06 -1.81
CA LYS A 79 -8.41 10.27 -1.58
C LYS A 79 -7.68 8.94 -1.50
N PRO A 80 -6.94 8.57 -2.56
CA PRO A 80 -6.05 7.42 -2.50
C PRO A 80 -5.03 7.55 -1.35
N PRO A 81 -4.61 6.43 -0.73
CA PRO A 81 -3.56 6.44 0.28
C PRO A 81 -2.24 6.96 -0.29
N SER A 82 -1.49 7.74 0.49
CA SER A 82 -0.21 8.34 0.03
C SER A 82 0.93 7.34 -0.14
N PHE A 83 0.77 6.11 0.36
CA PHE A 83 1.78 5.06 0.31
C PHE A 83 1.15 3.74 -0.11
N PRO A 84 1.88 2.88 -0.83
CA PRO A 84 1.38 1.58 -1.24
C PRO A 84 1.24 0.63 -0.04
N THR A 85 0.27 -0.27 -0.12
CA THR A 85 0.14 -1.40 0.79
C THR A 85 1.12 -2.50 0.38
N VAL A 86 1.90 -3.00 1.34
CA VAL A 86 2.86 -4.09 1.13
C VAL A 86 2.35 -5.35 1.82
N ILE A 87 2.17 -6.41 1.04
CA ILE A 87 1.79 -7.74 1.51
C ILE A 87 3.02 -8.64 1.41
N SER A 88 3.56 -9.03 2.57
CA SER A 88 4.73 -9.92 2.67
C SER A 88 4.41 -11.38 2.29
N SER A 89 3.13 -11.76 2.26
CA SER A 89 2.69 -13.09 1.83
C SER A 89 2.86 -13.29 0.33
N SER A 90 2.93 -14.55 -0.11
CA SER A 90 2.90 -14.90 -1.54
C SER A 90 1.52 -14.69 -2.17
N VAL A 91 0.48 -14.43 -1.36
CA VAL A 91 -0.85 -14.13 -1.86
C VAL A 91 -1.43 -12.91 -1.15
N ALA A 92 -1.90 -11.96 -1.94
CA ALA A 92 -2.68 -10.81 -1.50
C ALA A 92 -4.14 -10.98 -1.92
N VAL A 93 -5.04 -10.59 -1.03
CA VAL A 93 -6.49 -10.65 -1.22
C VAL A 93 -7.01 -9.22 -1.28
N VAL A 94 -7.74 -8.90 -2.33
CA VAL A 94 -8.43 -7.61 -2.48
C VAL A 94 -9.92 -7.88 -2.57
N THR A 95 -10.69 -7.27 -1.67
CA THR A 95 -12.16 -7.40 -1.65
C THR A 95 -12.79 -6.05 -1.91
N PHE A 96 -13.76 -5.99 -2.82
CA PHE A 96 -14.57 -4.80 -3.04
C PHE A 96 -16.03 -5.13 -2.77
N THR A 97 -16.63 -4.42 -1.83
CA THR A 97 -18.03 -4.59 -1.46
C THR A 97 -18.73 -3.24 -1.54
N SER A 98 -19.93 -3.24 -2.12
CA SER A 98 -20.85 -2.09 -2.11
C SER A 98 -22.19 -2.45 -1.49
N ASP A 99 -22.85 -1.47 -0.88
CA ASP A 99 -24.17 -1.61 -0.29
C ASP A 99 -25.29 -1.34 -1.32
N ALA A 100 -26.53 -1.14 -0.86
CA ALA A 100 -27.68 -0.89 -1.74
C ALA A 100 -27.80 0.57 -2.23
N GLY A 101 -26.83 1.43 -1.90
CA GLY A 101 -26.78 2.86 -2.17
C GLY A 101 -26.27 3.23 -3.56
N HIS A 102 -25.93 4.52 -3.73
CA HIS A 102 -25.37 5.05 -4.96
C HIS A 102 -23.84 4.94 -4.92
N GLY A 103 -23.25 4.28 -5.91
CA GLY A 103 -21.80 4.19 -6.05
C GLY A 103 -21.16 5.45 -6.63
N GLY A 104 -19.84 5.56 -6.49
CA GLY A 104 -18.98 6.49 -7.23
C GLY A 104 -18.30 5.84 -8.44
N ARG A 105 -17.24 6.47 -8.96
CA ARG A 105 -16.48 5.90 -10.09
C ARG A 105 -15.74 4.60 -9.72
N GLY A 106 -15.52 4.36 -8.44
CA GLY A 106 -14.84 3.19 -7.88
C GLY A 106 -13.32 3.39 -7.79
N PHE A 107 -12.56 2.31 -7.91
CA PHE A 107 -11.10 2.35 -7.82
C PHE A 107 -10.41 1.81 -9.07
N LYS A 108 -9.20 2.31 -9.27
CA LYS A 108 -8.13 1.66 -10.04
C LYS A 108 -6.95 1.44 -9.09
N LEU A 109 -6.46 0.22 -9.06
CA LEU A 109 -5.20 -0.10 -8.37
C LEU A 109 -4.22 -0.76 -9.33
N VAL A 110 -2.95 -0.58 -9.04
CA VAL A 110 -1.85 -1.26 -9.72
C VAL A 110 -1.08 -2.10 -8.71
N TYR A 111 -0.64 -3.27 -9.13
CA TYR A 111 0.15 -4.15 -8.29
C TYR A 111 1.42 -4.60 -9.00
N ARG A 112 2.42 -4.92 -8.20
CA ARG A 112 3.67 -5.53 -8.66
C ARG A 112 4.27 -6.43 -7.59
N THR A 113 4.94 -7.48 -8.02
CA THR A 113 5.68 -8.39 -7.14
C THR A 113 7.15 -7.99 -7.12
N GLN A 114 7.78 -7.95 -5.95
CA GLN A 114 9.22 -7.72 -5.82
C GLN A 114 9.88 -8.85 -5.04
N GLN A 115 11.12 -9.16 -5.39
CA GLN A 115 11.90 -10.15 -4.63
C GLN A 115 12.10 -9.62 -3.22
N LYS A 116 11.74 -10.43 -2.23
CA LYS A 116 12.11 -10.18 -0.83
C LYS A 116 13.63 -10.14 -0.77
N PRO A 117 14.23 -9.23 0.01
CA PRO A 117 15.67 -9.27 0.23
C PRO A 117 16.07 -10.69 0.65
N LEU A 118 16.99 -11.31 -0.10
CA LEU A 118 17.45 -12.67 0.14
C LEU A 118 18.19 -12.71 1.47
N ASN A 119 17.50 -13.12 2.53
CA ASN A 119 18.09 -13.67 3.75
C ASN A 119 19.35 -12.97 4.28
N ASP A 120 19.33 -11.64 4.39
CA ASP A 120 19.97 -11.00 5.53
C ASP A 120 18.93 -11.07 6.64
N SER A 121 19.34 -11.50 7.83
CA SER A 121 18.51 -11.52 9.03
C SER A 121 17.53 -10.34 9.06
N TYR A 122 16.27 -10.56 9.48
CA TYR A 122 15.36 -9.48 9.90
C TYR A 122 15.92 -8.80 11.16
N GLU A 123 17.14 -8.28 11.07
CA GLU A 123 17.88 -7.61 12.10
C GLU A 123 17.61 -6.13 11.91
N CYS A 124 16.97 -5.55 12.91
CA CYS A 124 16.72 -4.13 12.93
C CYS A 124 18.05 -3.36 12.79
N GLY A 125 18.04 -2.28 12.01
CA GLY A 125 19.22 -1.43 11.83
C GLY A 125 20.19 -1.84 10.71
N LEU A 126 19.89 -2.88 9.92
CA LEU A 126 20.66 -3.17 8.68
C LEU A 126 19.99 -2.52 7.46
N ALA A 127 20.79 -1.81 6.65
CA ALA A 127 20.35 -1.24 5.38
C ALA A 127 20.39 -2.29 4.26
N PRO A 128 19.35 -2.41 3.42
CA PRO A 128 19.38 -3.28 2.24
C PRO A 128 20.60 -3.03 1.36
N SER A 129 21.32 -4.10 1.01
CA SER A 129 22.52 -4.06 0.18
C SER A 129 22.17 -3.89 -1.32
N LEU A 130 21.78 -2.68 -1.72
CA LEU A 130 21.52 -2.40 -3.15
C LEU A 130 22.80 -2.36 -3.99
N PRO A 131 22.76 -2.80 -5.27
CA PRO A 131 23.90 -2.71 -6.17
C PRO A 131 24.26 -1.24 -6.45
N LYS A 132 25.53 -0.90 -6.16
CA LYS A 132 26.09 0.46 -6.24
C LYS A 132 26.04 1.02 -7.67
N ARG A 133 25.07 1.89 -7.97
CA ARG A 133 25.09 2.67 -9.22
C ARG A 133 25.80 4.01 -9.02
N ARG A 134 26.86 4.26 -9.79
CA ARG A 134 27.69 5.48 -9.71
C ARG A 134 27.12 6.60 -10.57
N ARG A 135 26.80 7.77 -9.98
CA ARG A 135 27.48 9.07 -10.24
C ARG A 135 26.85 10.28 -9.50
N LYS A 136 27.72 11.30 -9.34
CA LYS A 136 27.69 12.64 -8.69
C LYS A 136 26.43 13.48 -8.95
N ARG A 137 26.01 14.39 -8.05
CA ARG A 137 26.79 15.45 -7.35
C ARG A 137 26.16 15.84 -6.00
N LEU A 138 26.94 15.77 -4.91
CA LEU A 138 26.64 16.37 -3.60
C LEU A 138 27.86 17.17 -3.12
N ILE A 139 27.64 18.32 -2.48
CA ILE A 139 28.69 19.18 -1.91
C ILE A 139 28.84 18.79 -0.42
N GLY A 140 30.02 18.31 -0.03
CA GLY A 140 30.33 17.97 1.38
C GLY A 140 29.77 16.64 1.91
N GLY A 141 29.00 15.87 1.11
CA GLY A 141 28.40 14.60 1.52
C GLY A 141 28.53 13.47 0.49
N SER A 142 28.27 12.23 0.91
CA SER A 142 28.19 11.05 0.02
C SER A 142 26.74 10.77 -0.36
N PRO A 143 26.42 10.52 -1.64
CA PRO A 143 25.05 10.25 -2.07
C PRO A 143 24.52 9.01 -1.38
N VAL A 144 23.35 9.17 -0.78
CA VAL A 144 22.58 8.10 -0.16
C VAL A 144 21.91 7.31 -1.28
N THR A 145 22.15 6.00 -1.36
CA THR A 145 21.34 5.12 -2.21
C THR A 145 19.96 4.95 -1.59
N LEU A 146 18.92 4.78 -2.40
CA LEU A 146 17.57 4.48 -1.91
C LEU A 146 17.64 3.28 -0.94
N GLY A 147 17.09 3.40 0.26
CA GLY A 147 17.19 2.35 1.29
C GLY A 147 18.51 2.29 2.08
N GLN A 148 19.51 3.16 1.85
CA GLN A 148 20.76 3.13 2.65
C GLN A 148 20.57 3.59 4.12
N TRP A 149 19.51 4.34 4.42
CA TRP A 149 19.10 4.69 5.78
C TRP A 149 17.62 4.34 5.95
N PRO A 150 17.28 3.04 6.05
CA PRO A 150 15.89 2.57 6.02
C PRO A 150 15.08 2.99 7.25
N TRP A 151 15.74 3.46 8.30
CA TRP A 151 15.08 3.96 9.51
C TRP A 151 14.59 5.40 9.40
N ILE A 152 14.84 6.12 8.29
CA ILE A 152 14.29 7.48 8.11
C ILE A 152 12.82 7.37 7.68
N VAL A 153 11.93 8.00 8.46
CA VAL A 153 10.48 7.99 8.23
C VAL A 153 9.99 9.44 8.10
N SER A 154 8.98 9.65 7.25
CA SER A 154 8.26 10.93 7.16
C SER A 154 6.95 10.86 7.94
N LEU A 155 6.67 11.83 8.81
CA LEU A 155 5.42 11.99 9.53
C LEU A 155 4.49 12.94 8.77
N TRP A 156 3.23 12.52 8.60
CA TRP A 156 2.21 13.25 7.86
C TRP A 156 0.96 13.37 8.71
N GLU A 157 0.34 14.54 8.68
CA GLU A 157 -0.95 14.79 9.32
C GLU A 157 -1.88 15.45 8.30
N LYS A 158 -3.08 14.86 8.08
CA LYS A 158 -4.06 15.35 7.11
C LYS A 158 -3.45 15.61 5.72
N ASN A 159 -2.59 14.69 5.27
CA ASN A 159 -1.84 14.77 4.00
C ASN A 159 -0.84 15.95 3.91
N ILE A 160 -0.50 16.58 5.03
CA ILE A 160 0.53 17.61 5.12
C ILE A 160 1.75 17.03 5.83
N PHE A 161 2.91 17.10 5.18
CA PHE A 161 4.18 16.72 5.78
C PHE A 161 4.46 17.58 7.02
N GLN A 162 4.71 16.92 8.15
CA GLN A 162 4.99 17.58 9.43
C GLN A 162 6.50 17.58 9.70
N CYS A 163 7.07 16.39 9.86
CA CYS A 163 8.45 16.22 10.32
C CYS A 163 9.06 14.91 9.84
N GLY A 164 10.39 14.82 9.96
CA GLY A 164 11.10 13.54 9.93
C GLY A 164 11.01 12.81 11.27
N ALA A 165 11.18 11.49 11.22
CA ALA A 165 11.35 10.62 12.37
C ALA A 165 12.39 9.53 12.07
N THR A 166 12.86 8.85 13.12
CA THR A 166 13.68 7.64 12.99
C THR A 166 12.97 6.46 13.63
N LEU A 167 12.96 5.31 12.95
CA LEU A 167 12.49 4.05 13.52
C LEU A 167 13.45 3.62 14.65
N LEU A 168 12.90 3.27 15.82
CA LEU A 168 13.66 2.69 16.94
C LEU A 168 13.52 1.17 16.99
N ASN A 169 12.32 0.66 16.73
CA ASN A 169 11.99 -0.77 16.63
C ASN A 169 10.65 -0.93 15.91
N SER A 170 10.10 -2.15 15.88
CA SER A 170 8.84 -2.46 15.19
C SER A 170 7.63 -1.64 15.66
N ASN A 171 7.69 -1.05 16.86
CA ASN A 171 6.55 -0.41 17.51
C ASN A 171 6.79 1.07 17.83
N TRP A 172 8.02 1.56 17.67
CA TRP A 172 8.39 2.89 18.15
C TRP A 172 9.19 3.65 17.09
N LEU A 173 8.79 4.90 16.89
CA LEU A 173 9.54 5.91 16.17
C LEU A 173 9.90 7.06 17.11
N LEU A 174 11.01 7.74 16.81
CA LEU A 174 11.48 8.92 17.53
C LEU A 174 11.40 10.14 16.61
N THR A 175 10.78 11.21 17.09
CA THR A 175 10.69 12.50 16.41
C THR A 175 10.86 13.63 17.42
N ALA A 176 10.95 14.87 16.97
CA ALA A 176 10.99 16.02 17.86
C ALA A 176 9.62 16.22 18.53
N ALA A 177 9.60 16.52 19.84
CA ALA A 177 8.34 16.68 20.58
C ALA A 177 7.41 17.75 20.00
N HIS A 178 7.95 18.80 19.36
CA HIS A 178 7.15 19.85 18.73
C HIS A 178 6.49 19.42 17.40
N CYS A 179 6.82 18.23 16.88
CA CYS A 179 6.22 17.66 15.67
C CYS A 179 4.91 16.93 15.94
N ILE A 180 4.57 16.71 17.22
CA ILE A 180 3.34 16.01 17.61
C ILE A 180 2.39 17.04 18.22
N PRO A 181 1.21 17.25 17.62
CA PRO A 181 0.21 18.13 18.20
C PRO A 181 -0.24 17.59 19.57
N LYS A 182 -0.60 18.50 20.48
CA LYS A 182 -1.09 18.16 21.82
C LYS A 182 -2.50 17.60 21.78
#